data_AF-A0A847APX8-F1
#
_entry.id   AF-A0A847APX8-F1
#
_cell.length_a   1.000
_cell.length_b   1.000
_cell.length_c   1.000
_cell.angle_alpha   90.00
_cell.angle_beta   90.00
_cell.angle_gamma   90.00
#
_symmetry.space_group_name_H-M   'P 1'
#
loop_
_entity.id
_entity.type
_entity.pdbx_description
1 polymer ?
#
loop_
_entity_poly.entity_id
_entity_poly.type
_entity_poly.pdbx_seq_one_letter_code
_entity_poly.pdbx_strand_id
1 'polypeptide(L)' 'MSEKLAIHGGPKTVTSKMVGWPNFSEEAIKGVEEVLRSGKVNYWTGPKGREFEEKFAAW' A
#
# COMPACT_ATOMS: atom_id res chain seq x y z
N MET A 1 -29.46 9.17 19.36
CA MET A 1 -28.93 8.06 20.18
C MET A 1 -27.67 7.56 19.49
N SER A 2 -26.51 7.60 20.14
CA SER A 2 -25.27 7.05 19.56
C SER A 2 -25.36 5.53 19.54
N GLU A 3 -25.01 4.91 18.43
CA GLU A 3 -24.92 3.44 18.36
C GLU A 3 -23.82 2.93 19.32
N LYS A 4 -24.03 1.73 19.88
CA LYS A 4 -23.09 1.09 20.80
C LYS A 4 -21.84 0.66 20.01
N LEU A 5 -20.64 1.00 20.48
CA LEU A 5 -19.40 0.59 19.82
C LEU A 5 -19.21 -0.94 19.88
N ALA A 6 -18.53 -1.49 18.87
CA ALA A 6 -18.18 -2.92 18.80
C ALA A 6 -17.46 -3.42 20.07
N ILE A 7 -16.54 -2.61 20.63
CA ILE A 7 -15.80 -2.92 21.87
C ILE A 7 -16.70 -3.01 23.12
N HIS A 8 -17.92 -2.49 23.04
CA HIS A 8 -18.92 -2.55 24.10
C HIS A 8 -20.03 -3.57 23.77
N GLY A 9 -19.81 -4.48 22.83
CA GLY A 9 -20.81 -5.47 22.39
C GLY A 9 -21.84 -4.90 21.42
N GLY A 10 -21.50 -3.81 20.72
CA GLY A 10 -22.22 -3.36 19.53
C GLY A 10 -21.90 -4.22 18.30
N PRO A 11 -22.49 -3.91 17.13
CA PRO A 11 -22.27 -4.67 15.90
C PRO A 11 -20.79 -4.64 15.46
N LYS A 12 -20.35 -5.68 14.75
CA LYS A 12 -18.97 -5.77 14.22
C LYS A 12 -18.74 -4.68 13.17
N THR A 13 -17.61 -3.97 13.29
CA THR A 13 -17.19 -2.94 12.33
C THR A 13 -16.78 -3.53 10.98
N VAL A 14 -16.21 -4.74 10.98
CA VAL A 14 -15.80 -5.45 9.76
C VAL A 14 -16.60 -6.75 9.66
N THR A 15 -17.37 -6.86 8.58
CA THR A 15 -18.23 -8.03 8.30
C THR A 15 -17.75 -8.83 7.09
N SER A 16 -16.94 -8.22 6.22
CA SER A 16 -16.35 -8.86 5.05
C SER A 16 -15.08 -9.63 5.38
N LYS A 17 -14.75 -10.62 4.53
CA LYS A 17 -13.49 -11.37 4.64
C LYS A 17 -12.33 -10.44 4.25
N MET A 18 -11.46 -10.17 5.22
CA MET A 18 -10.24 -9.40 4.95
C MET A 18 -9.20 -10.27 4.27
N VAL A 19 -8.48 -9.68 3.31
CA VAL A 19 -7.28 -10.30 2.73
C VAL A 19 -6.17 -10.32 3.77
N GLY A 20 -5.41 -11.41 3.80
CA GLY A 20 -4.28 -11.58 4.71
C GLY A 20 -3.13 -10.63 4.35
N TRP A 21 -2.41 -10.17 5.37
CA TRP A 21 -1.19 -9.40 5.17
C TRP A 21 0.02 -10.33 4.96
N PRO A 22 0.96 -9.97 4.07
CA PRO A 22 0.90 -8.87 3.10
C PRO A 22 0.07 -9.23 1.87
N ASN A 23 -0.62 -8.24 1.30
CA ASN A 23 -1.31 -8.37 0.03
C ASN A 23 -0.77 -7.29 -0.92
N PHE A 24 -0.12 -7.72 -2.00
CA PHE A 24 0.41 -6.82 -3.02
C PHE A 24 -0.37 -7.00 -4.31
N SER A 25 -0.70 -5.88 -4.98
CA SER A 25 -1.24 -5.89 -6.33
C SER A 25 -0.19 -6.34 -7.35
N GLU A 26 -0.61 -6.92 -8.47
CA GLU A 26 0.26 -7.30 -9.58
C GLU A 26 1.07 -6.11 -10.11
N GLU A 27 0.47 -4.91 -10.12
CA GLU A 27 1.12 -3.67 -10.56
C GLU A 27 2.29 -3.30 -9.64
N ALA A 28 2.11 -3.46 -8.33
CA ALA A 28 3.17 -3.21 -7.35
C ALA A 28 4.32 -4.21 -7.50
N ILE A 29 4.00 -5.49 -7.72
CA ILE A 29 5.01 -6.54 -7.94
C ILE A 29 5.83 -6.23 -9.20
N LYS A 30 5.17 -5.94 -10.33
CA LYS A 30 5.84 -5.58 -11.59
C LYS A 30 6.69 -4.32 -11.44
N GLY A 31 6.20 -3.30 -10.72
CA GLY A 31 6.96 -2.09 -10.46
C GLY A 31 8.26 -2.34 -9.71
N VAL A 32 8.26 -3.26 -8.73
CA VAL A 32 9.49 -3.67 -8.03
C VAL A 32 10.39 -4.52 -8.94
N GLU A 33 9.81 -5.43 -9.72
CA GLU A 33 10.55 -6.26 -10.67
C GLU A 33 11.35 -5.41 -11.67
N GLU A 34 10.76 -4.37 -12.25
CA GLU A 34 11.42 -3.44 -13.16
C GLU A 34 12.64 -2.75 -12.51
N VAL A 35 12.49 -2.30 -11.27
CA VAL A 35 13.59 -1.68 -10.51
C VAL A 35 14.73 -2.68 -10.32
N LEU A 36 14.42 -3.91 -9.90
CA LEU A 36 15.42 -4.96 -9.70
C LEU A 36 16.14 -5.32 -11.00
N ARG A 37 15.40 -5.51 -12.10
CA ARG A 37 15.97 -5.82 -13.43
C ARG A 37 16.85 -4.70 -13.96
N SER A 38 16.55 -3.44 -13.62
CA SER A 38 17.36 -2.30 -14.06
C SER A 38 18.70 -2.17 -13.32
N GLY A 39 18.88 -2.83 -12.18
CA GLY A 39 20.04 -2.65 -11.28
C GLY A 39 20.07 -1.31 -10.55
N LYS A 40 19.10 -0.42 -10.79
CA LYS A 40 19.00 0.92 -10.22
C LYS A 40 18.22 0.92 -8.90
N VAL A 41 18.74 0.19 -7.93
CA VAL A 41 17.99 -0.20 -6.71
C VAL A 41 18.01 0.84 -5.60
N ASN A 42 18.74 1.94 -5.74
CA ASN A 42 18.89 2.95 -4.69
C ASN A 42 18.72 4.37 -5.25
N TYR A 43 18.62 5.36 -4.37
CA TYR A 43 18.41 6.77 -4.75
C TYR A 43 19.57 7.39 -5.53
N TRP A 44 20.78 6.85 -5.40
CA TRP A 44 21.95 7.34 -6.14
C TRP A 44 21.90 6.91 -7.60
N THR A 45 21.50 5.66 -7.86
CA THR A 45 21.54 5.06 -9.21
C THR A 45 20.17 5.03 -9.90
N GLY A 46 19.08 5.18 -9.14
CA GLY A 46 17.71 4.99 -9.59
C GLY A 46 16.79 6.17 -9.29
N PRO A 47 15.92 6.54 -10.25
CA PRO A 47 15.00 7.66 -10.09
C PRO A 47 13.68 7.27 -9.42
N LYS A 48 13.34 5.97 -9.32
CA LYS A 48 11.99 5.51 -8.97
C LYS A 48 11.43 6.07 -7.65
N GLY A 49 12.30 6.23 -6.65
CA GLY A 49 11.93 6.85 -5.37
C GLY A 49 11.54 8.33 -5.53
N ARG A 50 12.37 9.11 -6.23
CA ARG A 50 12.07 10.52 -6.52
C ARG A 50 10.83 10.70 -7.41
N GLU A 51 10.68 9.86 -8.43
CA GLU A 51 9.48 9.87 -9.28
C GLU A 51 8.19 9.62 -8.47
N PHE A 52 8.27 8.76 -7.45
CA PHE A 52 7.15 8.54 -6.53
C PHE A 52 6.88 9.77 -5.68
N GLU A 53 7.93 10.36 -5.06
CA GLU A 53 7.81 11.57 -4.23
C GLU A 53 7.22 12.74 -5.02
N GLU A 54 7.66 12.97 -6.25
CA GLU A 54 7.14 14.02 -7.14
C GLU A 54 5.66 13.81 -7.47
N LYS A 55 5.27 12.58 -7.81
CA LYS A 55 3.86 12.26 -8.10
C LYS A 55 2.98 12.39 -6.86
N PHE A 56 3.49 11.98 -5.71
CA PHE A 56 2.78 12.09 -4.44
C PHE A 56 2.60 13.55 -4.02
N ALA A 57 3.61 14.40 -4.22
CA ALA A 57 3.50 15.83 -3.91
C ALA A 57 2.54 16.59 -4.86
N ALA A 58 2.30 16.07 -6.06
CA ALA A 58 1.38 16.64 -7.04
C ALA A 58 -0.08 16.19 -6.88
N TRP A 59 -0.36 15.23 -5.99
CA TRP A 59 -1.69 14.68 -5.72
C TRP A 59 -2.40 15.45 -4.59
#